data_AF-A0A1Y3EQF1-F1
#
_entry.id   AF-A0A1Y3EQF1-F1
#
_cell.length_a   1.000
_cell.length_b   1.000
_cell.length_c   1.000
_cell.angle_alpha   90.00
_cell.angle_beta   90.00
_cell.angle_gamma   90.00
#
_symmetry.space_group_name_H-M   'P 1'
#
loop_
_entity.id
_entity.type
_entity.pdbx_description
1 polymer ?
#
loop_
_entity_poly.entity_id
_entity_poly.type
_entity_poly.pdbx_seq_one_letter_code
_entity_poly.pdbx_strand_id
1 'polypeptide(L)'
;MTSPQDKQSADKAKSGSGQSDDASFDAFNEGSVYSMMYSMAESQYVGRASAQAGPSMSKELEDELVQKMAMSKFQQLEKVKLTGRRVILIRNAERVDRIFPDWMNMAFDANGKYQPYDLNQPLSLPNRTGSFHQFRYDAPITELGCVVSMMIGRALKFNSQHPHKVFTSPALRCIQSCKNILKAMGNSELKMCIEPAFFEWLSWYEVLPDWISEDDLMKSNYKIDNNYKPILSREEIRNRRNESHIAFYDRCI
;
A
#
# COMPACT_ATOMS: atom_id res chain seq x y z
N MET A 1 48.25 -22.89 -32.07
CA MET A 1 48.69 -21.49 -31.98
C MET A 1 47.76 -20.65 -32.85
N THR A 2 47.31 -19.52 -32.29
CA THR A 2 46.78 -18.31 -32.96
C THR A 2 45.48 -18.39 -33.80
N SER A 3 44.38 -17.92 -33.20
CA SER A 3 43.51 -16.89 -33.83
C SER A 3 44.29 -15.56 -34.00
N PRO A 4 43.75 -14.43 -34.52
CA PRO A 4 42.44 -14.13 -35.16
C PRO A 4 42.58 -13.23 -36.43
N GLN A 5 41.46 -12.83 -37.03
CA GLN A 5 41.11 -11.45 -37.54
C GLN A 5 40.02 -11.58 -38.62
N ASP A 6 38.78 -11.20 -38.27
CA ASP A 6 38.18 -9.87 -38.47
C ASP A 6 37.51 -9.73 -39.84
N LYS A 7 36.18 -9.66 -39.83
CA LYS A 7 35.42 -8.72 -40.67
C LYS A 7 34.11 -8.35 -39.98
N GLN A 8 34.11 -7.11 -39.52
CA GLN A 8 32.99 -6.36 -38.97
C GLN A 8 31.85 -6.25 -39.99
N SER A 9 30.62 -6.37 -39.50
CA SER A 9 29.43 -5.77 -40.12
C SER A 9 28.69 -5.09 -38.98
N ALA A 10 28.70 -3.76 -39.03
CA ALA A 10 28.13 -2.90 -38.02
C ALA A 10 26.61 -2.76 -38.25
N ASP A 11 25.81 -3.26 -37.33
CA ASP A 11 24.42 -2.84 -37.18
C ASP A 11 24.25 -2.13 -35.82
N LYS A 12 23.97 -0.83 -35.93
CA LYS A 12 23.69 0.07 -34.81
C LYS A 12 22.44 -0.41 -34.06
N ALA A 13 22.64 -0.83 -32.82
CA ALA A 13 21.57 -0.97 -31.84
C ALA A 13 20.90 0.40 -31.61
N LYS A 14 19.64 0.54 -32.05
CA LYS A 14 18.75 1.58 -31.54
C LYS A 14 18.33 1.17 -30.12
N SER A 15 18.78 1.96 -29.15
CA SER A 15 18.25 1.95 -27.78
C SER A 15 16.75 2.25 -27.82
N GLY A 16 15.92 1.23 -27.61
CA GLY A 16 14.51 1.42 -27.31
C GLY A 16 14.40 2.04 -25.92
N SER A 17 14.08 3.33 -25.89
CA SER A 17 13.62 4.02 -24.69
C SER A 17 12.46 3.24 -24.09
N GLY A 18 12.63 2.77 -22.84
CA GLY A 18 11.52 2.24 -22.07
C GLY A 18 10.42 3.29 -22.02
N GLN A 19 9.23 2.92 -22.47
CA GLN A 19 8.02 3.68 -22.22
C GLN A 19 7.85 3.70 -20.70
N SER A 20 8.07 4.87 -20.09
CA SER A 20 7.63 5.14 -18.74
C SER A 20 6.10 5.08 -18.71
N ASP A 21 5.56 4.48 -17.65
CA ASP A 21 4.13 4.41 -17.36
C ASP A 21 3.61 5.81 -16.97
N ASP A 22 3.61 6.75 -17.93
CA ASP A 22 3.17 8.14 -17.75
C ASP A 22 1.68 8.22 -17.34
N ALA A 23 0.90 7.15 -17.61
CA ALA A 23 -0.49 7.03 -17.15
C ALA A 23 -0.63 6.93 -15.62
N SER A 24 0.41 6.53 -14.89
CA SER A 24 0.39 6.58 -13.42
C SER A 24 0.64 7.98 -12.89
N PHE A 25 1.39 8.83 -13.60
CA PHE A 25 1.75 10.17 -13.13
C PHE A 25 0.57 11.14 -13.24
N ASP A 26 -0.18 11.10 -14.34
CA ASP A 26 -1.35 11.98 -14.54
C ASP A 26 -2.50 11.66 -13.57
N ALA A 27 -2.64 10.39 -13.17
CA ALA A 27 -3.64 9.97 -12.17
C ALA A 27 -3.33 10.44 -10.73
N PHE A 28 -2.10 10.90 -10.44
CA PHE A 28 -1.76 11.52 -9.16
C PHE A 28 -2.19 12.99 -9.08
N ASN A 29 -2.33 13.67 -10.23
CA ASN A 29 -2.50 15.11 -10.27
C ASN A 29 -3.98 15.55 -10.31
N GLU A 30 -4.87 14.71 -10.85
CA GLU A 30 -6.30 15.00 -10.89
C GLU A 30 -7.01 14.63 -9.57
N GLY A 31 -7.18 15.63 -8.69
CA GLY A 31 -8.21 15.63 -7.63
C GLY A 31 -8.08 14.58 -6.53
N SER A 32 -7.01 13.80 -6.50
CA SER A 32 -6.70 12.85 -5.44
C SER A 32 -6.26 13.56 -4.15
N VAL A 33 -6.56 12.98 -2.98
CA VAL A 33 -6.09 13.45 -1.67
C VAL A 33 -4.55 13.58 -1.63
N TYR A 34 -3.85 12.80 -2.46
CA TYR A 34 -2.40 12.88 -2.65
C TYR A 34 -1.93 14.20 -3.30
N SER A 35 -2.70 14.76 -4.25
CA SER A 35 -2.39 16.04 -4.91
C SER A 35 -2.43 17.20 -3.90
N MET A 36 -3.43 17.21 -3.00
CA MET A 36 -3.52 18.21 -1.93
C MET A 36 -2.35 18.14 -0.93
N MET A 37 -1.83 16.95 -0.61
CA MET A 37 -0.66 16.84 0.27
C MET A 37 0.63 17.32 -0.42
N TYR A 38 0.82 16.97 -1.69
CA TYR A 38 1.99 17.41 -2.46
C TYR A 38 2.00 18.92 -2.69
N SER A 39 0.87 19.55 -3.01
CA SER A 39 0.80 21.00 -3.21
C SER A 39 1.11 21.78 -1.93
N MET A 40 0.77 21.22 -0.76
CA MET A 40 1.14 21.81 0.53
C MET A 40 2.65 21.70 0.80
N ALA A 41 3.29 20.60 0.39
CA ALA A 41 4.71 20.37 0.58
C ALA A 41 5.60 21.18 -0.40
N GLU A 42 5.17 21.35 -1.65
CA GLU A 42 5.91 22.15 -2.65
C GLU A 42 5.90 23.65 -2.34
N SER A 43 4.89 24.14 -1.61
CA SER A 43 4.85 25.55 -1.17
C SER A 43 5.97 25.94 -0.20
N GLN A 44 6.78 24.98 0.29
CA GLN A 44 7.78 25.19 1.33
C GLN A 44 9.24 25.18 0.84
N TYR A 45 9.52 25.10 -0.46
CA TYR A 45 10.89 25.17 -0.97
C TYR A 45 11.19 26.47 -1.73
N VAL A 46 11.55 27.51 -0.97
CA VAL A 46 12.42 28.59 -1.45
C VAL A 46 13.73 28.52 -0.67
N GLY A 47 14.84 28.58 -1.41
CA GLY A 47 16.16 28.07 -1.02
C GLY A 47 16.90 28.74 0.15
N ARG A 48 17.96 28.02 0.56
CA ARG A 48 19.02 28.31 1.57
C ARG A 48 19.18 29.78 2.00
N ALA A 49 19.07 30.04 3.32
CA ALA A 49 20.07 30.78 4.13
C ALA A 49 19.65 30.93 5.61
N SER A 50 20.65 30.79 6.51
CA SER A 50 20.72 31.27 7.91
C SER A 50 19.70 30.79 8.95
N ALA A 51 20.21 30.53 10.15
CA ALA A 51 19.46 30.23 11.37
C ALA A 51 18.69 31.47 11.89
N GLN A 52 17.68 31.90 11.14
CA GLN A 52 16.62 32.77 11.63
C GLN A 52 15.32 32.01 11.49
N ALA A 53 14.47 32.08 12.52
CA ALA A 53 13.08 31.67 12.38
C ALA A 53 12.55 32.29 11.08
N GLY A 54 12.00 31.47 10.18
CA GLY A 54 11.42 31.95 8.93
C GLY A 54 10.45 33.10 9.20
N PRO A 55 10.18 34.00 8.24
CA PRO A 55 9.37 35.18 8.48
C PRO A 55 8.07 34.77 9.15
N SER A 56 7.92 35.13 10.43
CA SER A 56 6.67 34.91 11.14
C SER A 56 5.63 35.75 10.42
N MET A 57 4.55 35.11 10.02
CA MET A 57 3.41 35.80 9.44
C MET A 57 2.97 36.92 10.40
N SER A 58 2.56 38.08 9.88
CA SER A 58 2.10 39.14 10.77
C SER A 58 0.83 38.69 11.48
N LYS A 59 0.65 39.14 12.73
CA LYS A 59 -0.48 38.75 13.57
C LYS A 59 -1.82 39.10 12.91
N GLU A 60 -1.83 40.17 12.12
CA GLU A 60 -2.98 40.61 11.33
C GLU A 60 -3.32 39.61 10.21
N LEU A 61 -2.30 39.05 9.53
CA LEU A 61 -2.51 38.02 8.51
C LEU A 61 -2.98 36.70 9.12
N GLU A 62 -2.47 36.35 10.32
CA GLU A 62 -2.93 35.19 11.10
C GLU A 62 -4.39 35.32 11.46
N ASP A 63 -4.79 36.46 12.03
CA ASP A 63 -6.17 36.74 12.42
C ASP A 63 -7.10 36.75 11.19
N GLU A 64 -6.66 37.32 10.06
CA GLU A 64 -7.42 37.32 8.81
C GLU A 64 -7.61 35.90 8.24
N LEU A 65 -6.57 35.05 8.28
CA LEU A 65 -6.63 33.65 7.85
C LEU A 65 -7.55 32.82 8.75
N VAL A 66 -7.44 32.99 10.07
CA VAL A 66 -8.32 32.33 11.04
C VAL A 66 -9.77 32.76 10.83
N GLN A 67 -10.01 34.04 10.59
CA GLN A 67 -11.35 34.57 10.32
C GLN A 67 -11.91 34.05 8.99
N LYS A 68 -11.08 34.00 7.93
CA LYS A 68 -11.44 33.39 6.64
C LYS A 68 -11.73 31.90 6.76
N MET A 69 -10.95 31.14 7.54
CA MET A 69 -11.21 29.72 7.81
C MET A 69 -12.47 29.51 8.64
N ALA A 70 -12.75 30.38 9.62
CA ALA A 70 -13.96 30.33 10.43
C ALA A 70 -15.22 30.71 9.62
N MET A 71 -15.09 31.64 8.67
CA MET A 71 -16.16 32.08 7.78
C MET A 71 -16.35 31.16 6.56
N SER A 72 -15.30 30.42 6.18
CA SER A 72 -15.38 29.34 5.20
C SER A 72 -16.23 28.23 5.79
N LYS A 73 -17.55 28.30 5.54
CA LYS A 73 -18.40 27.12 5.67
C LYS A 73 -17.71 26.03 4.86
N PHE A 74 -17.20 24.99 5.52
CA PHE A 74 -16.97 23.72 4.85
C PHE A 74 -18.25 23.43 4.10
N GLN A 75 -18.25 23.59 2.78
CA GLN A 75 -19.38 23.21 1.96
C GLN A 75 -19.61 21.76 2.30
N GLN A 76 -20.73 21.48 2.96
CA GLN A 76 -21.19 20.12 3.08
C GLN A 76 -21.44 19.69 1.65
N LEU A 77 -20.47 18.98 1.07
CA LEU A 77 -20.65 18.28 -0.19
C LEU A 77 -21.95 17.51 -0.04
N GLU A 78 -22.90 17.76 -0.94
CA GLU A 78 -24.20 17.09 -0.88
C GLU A 78 -23.94 15.59 -0.79
N LYS A 79 -24.44 14.96 0.27
CA LYS A 79 -24.31 13.52 0.43
C LYS A 79 -25.18 12.87 -0.64
N VAL A 80 -24.58 12.53 -1.76
CA VAL A 80 -25.23 11.75 -2.81
C VAL A 80 -25.73 10.45 -2.18
N LYS A 81 -27.05 10.26 -2.20
CA LYS A 81 -27.68 9.05 -1.66
C LYS A 81 -27.45 7.91 -2.64
N LEU A 82 -26.33 7.21 -2.47
CA LEU A 82 -25.95 6.09 -3.31
C LEU A 82 -26.89 4.90 -3.01
N THR A 83 -27.56 4.37 -4.04
CA THR A 83 -28.47 3.22 -3.96
C THR A 83 -27.85 1.96 -4.58
N GLY A 84 -28.33 0.77 -4.19
CA GLY A 84 -27.91 -0.50 -4.78
C GLY A 84 -26.68 -1.16 -4.12
N ARG A 85 -26.27 -2.32 -4.68
CA ARG A 85 -25.06 -3.04 -4.25
C ARG A 85 -23.83 -2.31 -4.77
N ARG A 86 -22.86 -2.10 -3.89
CA ARG A 86 -21.62 -1.39 -4.21
C ARG A 86 -20.42 -2.22 -3.80
N VAL A 87 -19.42 -2.20 -4.66
CA VAL A 87 -18.13 -2.86 -4.46
C VAL A 87 -17.08 -1.77 -4.46
N ILE A 88 -16.21 -1.77 -3.45
CA ILE A 88 -15.10 -0.83 -3.33
C ILE A 88 -13.83 -1.65 -3.44
N LEU A 89 -13.04 -1.37 -4.47
CA LEU A 89 -11.74 -2.01 -4.70
C LEU A 89 -10.65 -1.06 -4.22
N ILE A 90 -9.74 -1.57 -3.38
CA ILE A 90 -8.68 -0.78 -2.76
C ILE A 90 -7.37 -1.55 -2.90
N ARG A 91 -6.35 -0.91 -3.49
CA ARG A 91 -4.98 -1.44 -3.54
C ARG A 91 -4.36 -1.38 -2.14
N ASN A 92 -3.46 -2.31 -1.83
CA ASN A 92 -2.64 -2.20 -0.63
C ASN A 92 -1.83 -0.89 -0.60
N ALA A 93 -1.44 -0.48 0.60
CA ALA A 93 -0.65 0.72 0.84
C ALA A 93 0.84 0.50 0.54
N GLU A 94 1.63 1.56 0.74
CA GLU A 94 3.09 1.58 0.58
C GLU A 94 3.76 0.41 1.32
N ARG A 95 4.65 -0.29 0.62
CA ARG A 95 5.32 -1.50 1.11
C ARG A 95 6.74 -1.19 1.58
N VAL A 96 7.17 -1.82 2.67
CA VAL A 96 8.53 -1.65 3.21
C VAL A 96 9.61 -2.03 2.19
N ASP A 97 9.44 -3.14 1.47
CA ASP A 97 10.44 -3.63 0.51
C ASP A 97 10.64 -2.72 -0.72
N ARG A 98 9.66 -1.86 -1.02
CA ARG A 98 9.75 -0.89 -2.12
C ARG A 98 10.46 0.40 -1.72
N ILE A 99 10.37 0.77 -0.45
CA ILE A 99 11.03 1.97 0.10
C ILE A 99 12.44 1.64 0.61
N PHE A 100 12.61 0.44 1.17
CA PHE A 100 13.83 -0.02 1.81
C PHE A 100 14.26 -1.38 1.23
N PRO A 101 14.97 -1.42 0.09
CA PRO A 101 15.31 -2.68 -0.60
C PRO A 101 16.08 -3.71 0.27
N ASP A 102 16.95 -3.23 1.15
CA ASP A 102 17.80 -4.05 2.03
C ASP A 102 17.28 -4.18 3.47
N TRP A 103 16.00 -3.86 3.70
CA TRP A 103 15.41 -3.85 5.04
C TRP A 103 15.57 -5.17 5.80
N MET A 104 15.53 -6.32 5.10
CA MET A 104 15.70 -7.63 5.74
C MET A 104 17.08 -7.81 6.40
N ASN A 105 18.12 -7.21 5.83
CA ASN A 105 19.49 -7.32 6.37
C ASN A 105 19.75 -6.27 7.46
N MET A 106 19.06 -5.14 7.40
CA MET A 106 19.30 -4.02 8.30
C MET A 106 18.38 -4.02 9.52
N ALA A 107 17.14 -4.50 9.37
CA ALA A 107 16.11 -4.45 10.41
C ALA A 107 16.02 -5.73 11.24
N PHE A 108 16.82 -6.75 10.95
CA PHE A 108 16.84 -8.00 11.73
C PHE A 108 18.26 -8.31 12.20
N ASP A 109 18.38 -8.75 13.45
CA ASP A 109 19.63 -9.31 13.96
C ASP A 109 19.80 -10.80 13.59
N ALA A 110 20.94 -11.39 13.97
CA ALA A 110 21.25 -12.79 13.71
C ALA A 110 20.26 -13.79 14.36
N ASN A 111 19.48 -13.35 15.36
CA ASN A 111 18.46 -14.15 16.04
C ASN A 111 17.06 -13.91 15.48
N GLY A 112 16.91 -13.07 14.45
CA GLY A 112 15.63 -12.70 13.86
C GLY A 112 14.84 -11.68 14.68
N LYS A 113 15.47 -10.99 15.62
CA LYS A 113 14.82 -9.90 16.35
C LYS A 113 14.73 -8.68 15.43
N TYR A 114 13.49 -8.26 15.18
CA TYR A 114 13.21 -7.08 14.38
C TYR A 114 13.47 -5.78 15.16
N GLN A 115 14.18 -4.84 14.55
CA GLN A 115 14.39 -3.48 15.03
C GLN A 115 14.28 -2.50 13.86
N PRO A 116 13.27 -1.62 13.84
CA PRO A 116 13.18 -0.59 12.81
C PRO A 116 14.33 0.42 12.97
N TYR A 117 14.91 0.84 11.85
CA TYR A 117 15.98 1.85 11.81
C TYR A 117 15.53 3.17 11.18
N ASP A 118 14.31 3.21 10.64
CA ASP A 118 13.70 4.39 10.03
C ASP A 118 12.29 4.59 10.59
N LEU A 119 11.86 5.84 10.75
CA LEU A 119 10.54 6.18 11.31
C LEU A 119 9.37 5.72 10.43
N ASN A 120 9.59 5.50 9.14
CA ASN A 120 8.59 4.98 8.23
C ASN A 120 8.50 3.44 8.25
N GLN A 121 9.35 2.74 9.00
CA GLN A 121 9.25 1.30 9.20
C GLN A 121 8.27 0.95 10.33
N PRO A 122 7.53 -0.16 10.22
CA PRO A 122 6.58 -0.54 11.25
C PRO A 122 7.30 -0.74 12.59
N LEU A 123 6.68 -0.30 13.70
CA LEU A 123 7.28 -0.46 15.03
C LEU A 123 7.46 -1.92 15.46
N SER A 124 6.62 -2.82 14.94
CA SER A 124 6.67 -4.25 15.20
C SER A 124 6.08 -5.02 14.02
N LEU A 125 6.48 -6.28 13.91
CA LEU A 125 5.96 -7.21 12.90
C LEU A 125 5.02 -8.23 13.57
N PRO A 126 4.03 -8.75 12.83
CA PRO A 126 3.19 -9.82 13.35
C PRO A 126 4.03 -11.05 13.68
N ASN A 127 3.61 -11.78 14.72
CA ASN A 127 4.18 -13.09 14.96
C ASN A 127 3.85 -14.01 13.79
N ARG A 128 4.82 -14.83 13.43
CA ARG A 128 4.71 -15.74 12.31
C ARG A 128 5.45 -17.02 12.65
N THR A 129 4.76 -18.15 12.53
CA THR A 129 5.39 -19.46 12.65
C THR A 129 6.36 -19.68 11.49
N GLY A 130 7.54 -20.22 11.78
CA GLY A 130 8.59 -20.46 10.78
C GLY A 130 9.68 -19.38 10.80
N SER A 131 10.30 -19.15 9.64
CA SER A 131 11.45 -18.26 9.53
C SER A 131 11.03 -16.81 9.30
N PHE A 132 11.64 -15.87 10.03
CA PHE A 132 11.46 -14.44 9.80
C PHE A 132 11.89 -14.00 8.39
N HIS A 133 12.78 -14.76 7.73
CA HIS A 133 13.18 -14.49 6.34
C HIS A 133 12.01 -14.53 5.35
N GLN A 134 10.89 -15.14 5.71
CA GLN A 134 9.69 -15.19 4.88
C GLN A 134 9.07 -13.79 4.64
N PHE A 135 9.34 -12.81 5.51
CA PHE A 135 8.95 -11.43 5.25
C PHE A 135 9.60 -10.82 4.00
N ARG A 136 10.71 -11.39 3.50
CA ARG A 136 11.32 -10.95 2.24
C ARG A 136 10.36 -11.08 1.05
N TYR A 137 9.51 -12.11 1.07
CA TYR A 137 8.58 -12.41 -0.02
C TYR A 137 7.15 -11.92 0.29
N ASP A 138 6.85 -11.62 1.55
CA ASP A 138 5.55 -11.12 2.01
C ASP A 138 5.74 -9.89 2.91
N ALA A 139 6.29 -8.83 2.32
CA ALA A 139 6.67 -7.62 3.04
C ALA A 139 5.44 -6.89 3.66
N PRO A 140 5.62 -6.28 4.84
CA PRO A 140 4.58 -5.46 5.47
C PRO A 140 4.43 -4.09 4.78
N ILE A 141 3.40 -3.35 5.17
CA ILE A 141 3.28 -1.92 4.86
C ILE A 141 4.14 -1.05 5.78
N THR A 142 4.45 0.16 5.32
CA THR A 142 5.13 1.20 6.09
C THR A 142 4.21 1.90 7.09
N GLU A 143 4.76 2.73 7.99
CA GLU A 143 3.96 3.58 8.88
C GLU A 143 3.14 4.62 8.10
N LEU A 144 3.71 5.21 7.04
CA LEU A 144 2.94 6.07 6.12
C LEU A 144 1.80 5.30 5.44
N GLY A 145 2.06 4.06 5.02
CA GLY A 145 1.03 3.16 4.49
C GLY A 145 -0.11 2.90 5.48
N CYS A 146 0.21 2.75 6.77
CA CYS A 146 -0.79 2.67 7.86
C CYS A 146 -1.63 3.95 7.94
N VAL A 147 -1.00 5.12 7.96
CA VAL A 147 -1.68 6.43 8.05
C VAL A 147 -2.64 6.64 6.87
N VAL A 148 -2.18 6.40 5.63
CA VAL A 148 -3.01 6.52 4.41
C VAL A 148 -4.20 5.56 4.48
N SER A 149 -3.98 4.32 4.91
CA SER A 149 -5.06 3.34 5.10
C SER A 149 -6.09 3.82 6.13
N MET A 150 -5.65 4.43 7.24
CA MET A 150 -6.58 5.01 8.22
C MET A 150 -7.36 6.19 7.64
N MET A 151 -6.73 7.05 6.83
CA MET A 151 -7.43 8.17 6.18
C MET A 151 -8.54 7.69 5.24
N ILE A 152 -8.30 6.62 4.47
CA ILE A 152 -9.33 5.97 3.65
C ILE A 152 -10.48 5.49 4.53
N GLY A 153 -10.19 4.81 5.65
CA GLY A 153 -11.23 4.37 6.60
C GLY A 153 -12.04 5.53 7.20
N ARG A 154 -11.39 6.66 7.53
CA ARG A 154 -12.08 7.87 7.99
C ARG A 154 -12.98 8.46 6.89
N ALA A 155 -12.50 8.49 5.66
CA ALA A 155 -13.28 8.97 4.51
C ALA A 155 -14.52 8.09 4.29
N LEU A 156 -14.39 6.76 4.35
CA LEU A 156 -15.53 5.84 4.27
C LEU A 156 -16.54 6.11 5.39
N LYS A 157 -16.08 6.24 6.63
CA LYS A 157 -16.93 6.54 7.78
C LYS A 157 -17.65 7.88 7.63
N PHE A 158 -16.94 8.93 7.25
CA PHE A 158 -17.48 10.28 7.09
C PHE A 158 -18.58 10.34 6.02
N ASN A 159 -18.36 9.61 4.92
CA ASN A 159 -19.31 9.47 3.82
C ASN A 159 -20.41 8.42 4.08
N SER A 160 -20.54 7.91 5.32
CA SER A 160 -21.54 6.91 5.71
C SER A 160 -21.49 5.64 4.85
N GLN A 161 -20.27 5.26 4.44
CA GLN A 161 -19.98 4.07 3.67
C GLN A 161 -19.64 2.92 4.60
N HIS A 162 -20.60 2.03 4.83
CA HIS A 162 -20.46 0.90 5.73
C HIS A 162 -20.56 -0.41 4.94
N PRO A 163 -19.41 -1.06 4.63
CA PRO A 163 -19.38 -2.39 4.03
C PRO A 163 -20.10 -3.40 4.92
N HIS A 164 -20.82 -4.32 4.29
CA HIS A 164 -21.44 -5.47 4.97
C HIS A 164 -20.47 -6.64 5.10
N LYS A 165 -19.52 -6.75 4.17
CA LYS A 165 -18.52 -7.81 4.10
C LYS A 165 -17.22 -7.21 3.54
N VAL A 166 -16.09 -7.74 3.97
CA VAL A 166 -14.77 -7.25 3.59
C VAL A 166 -13.90 -8.44 3.25
N PHE A 167 -13.26 -8.36 2.09
CA PHE A 167 -12.41 -9.40 1.54
C PHE A 167 -11.02 -8.83 1.33
N THR A 168 -9.99 -9.64 1.54
CA THR A 168 -8.60 -9.24 1.34
C THR A 168 -7.80 -10.37 0.70
N SER A 169 -6.86 -10.00 -0.16
CA SER A 169 -5.78 -10.88 -0.59
C SER A 169 -4.99 -11.38 0.63
N PRO A 170 -4.41 -12.60 0.58
CA PRO A 170 -3.63 -13.18 1.68
C PRO A 170 -2.28 -12.50 1.91
N ALA A 171 -1.84 -11.62 1.00
CA ALA A 171 -0.60 -10.87 1.18
C ALA A 171 -0.66 -9.99 2.44
N LEU A 172 0.41 -10.00 3.24
CA LEU A 172 0.47 -9.25 4.50
C LEU A 172 0.15 -7.77 4.32
N ARG A 173 0.69 -7.17 3.24
CA ARG A 173 0.41 -5.77 2.88
C ARG A 173 -1.07 -5.46 2.69
N CYS A 174 -1.83 -6.38 2.09
CA CYS A 174 -3.27 -6.22 1.87
C CYS A 174 -4.03 -6.32 3.19
N ILE A 175 -3.68 -7.32 4.00
CA ILE A 175 -4.27 -7.54 5.33
C ILE A 175 -4.03 -6.35 6.25
N GLN A 176 -2.82 -5.79 6.27
CA GLN A 176 -2.47 -4.63 7.10
C GLN A 176 -3.18 -3.35 6.64
N SER A 177 -3.28 -3.11 5.33
CA SER A 177 -4.08 -1.99 4.81
C SER A 177 -5.55 -2.13 5.22
N CYS A 178 -6.13 -3.32 5.04
CA CYS A 178 -7.50 -3.61 5.43
C CYS A 178 -7.73 -3.41 6.94
N LYS A 179 -6.84 -3.94 7.79
CA LYS A 179 -6.89 -3.75 9.25
C LYS A 179 -6.95 -2.27 9.63
N ASN A 180 -6.10 -1.43 9.03
CA ASN A 180 -6.04 0.00 9.35
C ASN A 180 -7.27 0.77 8.85
N ILE A 181 -7.79 0.42 7.67
CA ILE A 181 -9.08 0.95 7.16
C ILE A 181 -10.20 0.63 8.17
N LEU A 182 -10.34 -0.64 8.56
CA LEU A 182 -11.41 -1.07 9.48
C LEU A 182 -11.28 -0.46 10.87
N LYS A 183 -10.04 -0.33 11.38
CA LYS A 183 -9.76 0.36 12.64
C LYS A 183 -10.29 1.78 12.63
N ALA A 184 -10.04 2.54 11.56
CA ALA A 184 -10.49 3.92 11.42
C ALA A 184 -12.00 4.07 11.19
N MET A 185 -12.62 3.09 10.53
CA MET A 185 -14.09 3.05 10.37
C MET A 185 -14.81 2.85 11.71
N GLY A 186 -14.18 2.14 12.65
CA GLY A 186 -14.69 1.94 14.01
C GLY A 186 -15.84 0.93 14.10
N ASN A 187 -15.97 0.03 13.12
CA ASN A 187 -16.91 -1.09 13.20
C ASN A 187 -16.20 -2.31 13.80
N SER A 188 -16.60 -2.69 15.03
CA SER A 188 -15.97 -3.80 15.74
C SER A 188 -16.32 -5.18 15.18
N GLU A 189 -17.46 -5.30 14.50
CA GLU A 189 -18.06 -6.56 14.07
C GLU A 189 -17.54 -7.05 12.72
N LEU A 190 -17.00 -6.15 11.90
CA LEU A 190 -16.45 -6.53 10.60
C LEU A 190 -15.16 -7.35 10.78
N LYS A 191 -15.18 -8.53 10.18
CA LYS A 191 -14.04 -9.45 10.10
C LYS A 191 -13.59 -9.59 8.65
N MET A 192 -12.29 -9.67 8.44
CA MET A 192 -11.66 -9.82 7.13
C MET A 192 -11.79 -11.25 6.65
N CYS A 193 -12.36 -11.43 5.46
CA CYS A 193 -12.40 -12.70 4.75
C CYS A 193 -11.17 -12.79 3.86
N ILE A 194 -10.24 -13.70 4.16
CA ILE A 194 -9.04 -13.89 3.35
C ILE A 194 -9.43 -14.69 2.10
N GLU A 195 -9.29 -14.08 0.93
CA GLU A 195 -9.58 -14.69 -0.37
C GLU A 195 -8.27 -14.87 -1.16
N PRO A 196 -7.67 -16.07 -1.19
CA PRO A 196 -6.48 -16.37 -1.98
C PRO A 196 -6.64 -16.05 -3.47
N ALA A 197 -7.85 -16.14 -4.04
CA ALA A 197 -8.10 -15.75 -5.42
C ALA A 197 -7.82 -14.26 -5.71
N PHE A 198 -7.69 -13.42 -4.68
CA PHE A 198 -7.31 -12.00 -4.84
C PHE A 198 -5.80 -11.78 -4.79
N PHE A 199 -4.99 -12.82 -4.65
CA PHE A 199 -3.55 -12.68 -4.81
C PHE A 199 -3.21 -12.30 -6.25
N GLU A 200 -2.20 -11.45 -6.40
CA GLU A 200 -1.76 -10.96 -7.70
C GLU A 200 -1.17 -12.07 -8.58
N TRP A 201 -0.78 -11.73 -9.81
CA TRP A 201 -0.33 -12.74 -10.77
C TRP A 201 0.95 -13.44 -10.30
N LEU A 202 0.89 -14.77 -10.22
CA LEU A 202 1.94 -15.59 -9.61
C LEU A 202 3.25 -15.56 -10.39
N SER A 203 3.22 -15.31 -11.70
CA SER A 203 4.42 -15.26 -12.53
C SER A 203 5.33 -14.07 -12.23
N TRP A 204 4.88 -13.10 -11.43
CA TRP A 204 5.75 -12.03 -10.93
C TRP A 204 6.75 -12.51 -9.85
N TYR A 205 6.61 -13.74 -9.36
CA TYR A 205 7.34 -14.24 -8.19
C TYR A 205 8.28 -15.40 -8.54
N GLU A 206 9.58 -15.17 -8.36
CA GLU A 206 10.58 -16.25 -8.36
C GLU A 206 10.38 -17.20 -7.17
N VAL A 207 9.98 -16.66 -6.02
CA VAL A 207 9.63 -17.41 -4.82
C VAL A 207 8.26 -16.95 -4.37
N LEU A 208 7.29 -17.88 -4.34
CA LEU A 208 5.96 -17.56 -3.86
C LEU A 208 6.01 -17.22 -2.37
N PRO A 209 5.33 -16.14 -1.93
CA PRO A 209 5.19 -15.87 -0.51
C PRO A 209 4.56 -17.08 0.17
N ASP A 210 5.15 -17.45 1.30
CA ASP A 210 4.40 -18.20 2.29
C ASP A 210 3.54 -17.16 3.02
N TRP A 211 2.21 -17.27 3.00
CA TRP A 211 1.34 -16.27 3.65
C TRP A 211 1.16 -16.62 5.12
N ILE A 212 1.10 -15.61 5.99
CA ILE A 212 0.85 -15.84 7.43
C ILE A 212 -0.46 -16.61 7.62
N SER A 213 -0.46 -17.60 8.51
CA SER A 213 -1.67 -18.38 8.83
C SER A 213 -2.71 -17.51 9.52
N GLU A 214 -3.98 -17.86 9.36
CA GLU A 214 -5.10 -17.22 10.04
C GLU A 214 -4.90 -17.24 11.57
N ASP A 215 -4.36 -18.33 12.11
CA ASP A 215 -4.07 -18.47 13.54
C ASP A 215 -3.03 -17.45 14.02
N ASP A 216 -1.93 -17.28 13.29
CA ASP A 216 -0.88 -16.33 13.67
C ASP A 216 -1.33 -14.88 13.48
N LEU A 217 -2.17 -14.62 12.47
CA LEU A 217 -2.85 -13.34 12.31
C LEU A 217 -3.78 -13.06 13.49
N MET A 218 -4.58 -14.03 13.93
CA MET A 218 -5.47 -13.86 15.09
C MET A 218 -4.68 -13.62 16.39
N LYS A 219 -3.58 -14.37 16.63
CA LYS A 219 -2.65 -14.13 17.75
C LYS A 219 -2.02 -12.73 17.70
N SER A 220 -1.87 -12.17 16.51
CA SER A 220 -1.36 -10.81 16.27
C SER A 220 -2.47 -9.74 16.24
N ASN A 221 -3.65 -10.05 16.79
CA ASN A 221 -4.81 -9.16 16.90
C ASN A 221 -5.34 -8.66 15.55
N TYR A 222 -5.33 -9.52 14.52
CA TYR A 222 -6.06 -9.27 13.27
C TYR A 222 -7.45 -9.90 13.36
N LYS A 223 -8.47 -9.14 12.95
CA LYS A 223 -9.87 -9.59 12.95
C LYS A 223 -10.17 -10.39 11.69
N ILE A 224 -9.87 -11.69 11.72
CA ILE A 224 -10.12 -12.61 10.61
C ILE A 224 -11.46 -13.34 10.79
N ASP A 225 -12.19 -13.55 9.71
CA ASP A 225 -13.39 -14.39 9.69
C ASP A 225 -12.98 -15.85 9.45
N ASN A 226 -12.83 -16.61 10.53
CA ASN A 226 -12.43 -18.03 10.46
C ASN A 226 -13.51 -18.96 9.90
N ASN A 227 -14.75 -18.48 9.75
CA ASN A 227 -15.84 -19.25 9.14
C ASN A 227 -15.96 -19.01 7.63
N TYR A 228 -15.20 -18.06 7.09
CA TYR A 228 -15.16 -17.81 5.67
C TYR A 228 -14.55 -18.99 4.93
N LYS A 229 -15.24 -19.48 3.90
CA LYS A 229 -14.74 -20.49 2.97
C LYS A 229 -14.31 -19.77 1.68
N PRO A 230 -13.01 -19.73 1.37
CA PRO A 230 -12.54 -19.08 0.14
C PRO A 230 -13.08 -19.77 -1.11
N ILE A 231 -13.19 -19.00 -2.20
CA ILE A 231 -13.57 -19.54 -3.51
C ILE A 231 -12.46 -20.43 -4.05
N LEU A 232 -11.20 -20.01 -3.88
CA LEU A 232 -10.02 -20.82 -4.13
C LEU A 232 -9.17 -20.89 -2.87
N SER A 233 -8.80 -22.10 -2.45
CA SER A 233 -7.89 -22.32 -1.33
C SER A 233 -6.48 -21.82 -1.62
N ARG A 234 -5.67 -21.69 -0.56
CA ARG A 234 -4.26 -21.31 -0.69
C ARG A 234 -3.51 -22.32 -1.56
N GLU A 235 -3.79 -23.60 -1.39
CA GLU A 235 -3.21 -24.72 -2.14
C GLU A 235 -3.59 -24.65 -3.62
N GLU A 236 -4.87 -24.41 -3.93
CA GLU A 236 -5.34 -24.26 -5.31
C GLU A 236 -4.65 -23.10 -6.03
N ILE A 237 -4.47 -21.96 -5.36
CA ILE A 237 -3.72 -20.83 -5.93
C ILE A 237 -2.25 -21.18 -6.11
N ARG A 238 -1.60 -21.82 -5.13
CA ARG A 238 -0.18 -22.21 -5.27
C ARG A 238 0.05 -23.18 -6.43
N ASN A 239 -0.90 -24.08 -6.69
CA ASN A 239 -0.84 -25.01 -7.82
C ASN A 239 -0.98 -24.31 -9.18
N ARG A 240 -1.42 -23.05 -9.21
CA ARG A 240 -1.51 -22.21 -10.41
C ARG A 240 -0.25 -21.39 -10.68
N ARG A 241 0.91 -21.74 -10.10
CA ARG A 241 2.16 -20.98 -10.24
C ARG A 241 2.52 -20.60 -11.69
N ASN A 242 2.21 -21.47 -12.65
CA ASN A 242 2.49 -21.27 -14.06
C ASN A 242 1.26 -20.77 -14.85
N GLU A 243 0.30 -20.11 -14.19
CA GLU A 243 -0.87 -19.53 -14.84
C GLU A 243 -0.45 -18.49 -15.90
N SER A 244 -1.06 -18.54 -17.07
CA SER A 244 -0.93 -17.48 -18.06
C SER A 244 -1.62 -16.20 -17.55
N HIS A 245 -1.30 -15.05 -18.16
CA HIS A 245 -2.01 -13.81 -17.86
C HIS A 245 -3.52 -13.93 -18.14
N ILE A 246 -3.94 -14.72 -19.14
CA ILE A 246 -5.35 -15.00 -19.43
C ILE A 246 -5.99 -15.78 -18.28
N ALA A 247 -5.37 -16.89 -17.86
CA ALA A 247 -5.87 -17.69 -16.74
C ALA A 247 -5.91 -16.91 -15.41
N PHE A 248 -5.00 -15.95 -15.24
CA PHE A 248 -5.03 -15.00 -14.14
C PHE A 248 -6.27 -14.10 -14.18
N TYR A 249 -6.60 -13.51 -15.34
CA TYR A 249 -7.82 -12.72 -15.49
C TYR A 249 -9.08 -13.56 -15.30
N ASP A 250 -9.11 -14.79 -15.83
CA ASP A 250 -10.26 -15.69 -15.71
C ASP A 250 -10.59 -16.04 -14.25
N ARG A 251 -9.59 -16.14 -13.35
CA ARG A 251 -9.85 -16.36 -11.92
C ARG A 251 -10.27 -15.10 -11.16
N CYS A 252 -10.16 -13.91 -11.77
CA CYS A 252 -10.57 -12.64 -11.16
C CYS A 252 -12.02 -12.24 -11.49
N ILE A 253 -12.68 -12.97 -12.40
CA ILE A 253 -14.06 -12.76 -12.87
C ILE A 253 -14.99 -13.76 -12.16
#